data_AF-A0AAN9UP93-F1
#
_entry.id   AF-A0AAN9UP93-F1
#
_cell.length_a   1.000
_cell.length_b   1.000
_cell.length_c   1.000
_cell.angle_alpha   90.00
_cell.angle_beta   90.00
_cell.angle_gamma   90.00
#
_symmetry.space_group_name_H-M   'P 1'
#
loop_
_entity.id
_entity.type
_entity.pdbx_description
1 polymer ?
#
loop_
_entity_poly.entity_id
_entity_poly.type
_entity_poly.pdbx_seq_one_letter_code
_entity_poly.pdbx_strand_id
1 'polypeptide(L)'
;MALSPGLSCYYVNRRRVGKTFYYCPEQFTQDWDLLPGNEPDGDNVCDEPIAGNYGPATNVWHIGMTMYTLITRCLPPRPPQPEDIVVNHRVITTFGRPLNQFHNTERSLRTLVKRCLAYDPADRPSLRRLLHIVRPKVRNDKDPNDPNSESNEVVRAWVRHAIFNAPIPQEHNPDPDDPGLGILDDDPNDLDYVP
;
A
#
# COMPACT_ATOMS: atom_id res chain seq x y z
N MET A 1 23.99 6.11 29.06
CA MET A 1 24.42 4.83 28.48
C MET A 1 24.24 5.00 26.98
N ALA A 2 25.31 5.37 26.26
CA ALA A 2 25.20 5.74 24.85
C ALA A 2 25.14 4.48 23.98
N LEU A 3 24.10 4.35 23.16
CA LEU A 3 23.96 3.26 22.20
C LEU A 3 24.95 3.42 21.04
N SER A 4 25.29 2.27 20.43
CA SER A 4 26.27 2.14 19.34
C SER A 4 25.86 2.95 18.09
N PRO A 5 26.81 3.61 17.39
CA PRO A 5 26.56 4.37 16.14
C PRO A 5 25.86 3.61 15.00
N GLY A 6 25.67 2.29 15.12
CA GLY A 6 25.06 1.46 14.09
C GLY A 6 23.52 1.41 14.09
N LEU A 7 22.85 1.85 15.16
CA LEU A 7 21.37 1.86 15.21
C LEU A 7 20.77 3.08 14.48
N SER A 8 21.55 4.15 14.31
CA SER A 8 21.06 5.46 13.85
C SER A 8 20.99 5.56 12.32
N CYS A 9 22.02 5.09 11.61
CA CYS A 9 21.99 4.95 10.15
C CYS A 9 20.92 3.96 9.67
N TYR A 10 20.46 3.05 10.53
CA TYR A 10 19.47 2.04 10.19
C TYR A 10 18.13 2.67 9.77
N TYR A 11 17.55 3.56 10.56
CA TYR A 11 16.20 4.10 10.31
C TYR A 11 16.16 5.03 9.11
N VAL A 12 17.15 5.92 8.97
CA VAL A 12 17.26 6.82 7.82
C VAL A 12 17.47 6.05 6.52
N ASN A 13 18.35 5.03 6.52
CA ASN A 13 18.54 4.19 5.34
C ASN A 13 17.23 3.49 4.95
N ARG A 14 16.42 3.05 5.91
CA ARG A 14 15.12 2.41 5.65
C ARG A 14 14.09 3.35 5.01
N ARG A 15 14.21 4.69 5.13
CA ARG A 15 13.37 5.63 4.36
C ARG A 15 13.51 5.42 2.85
N ARG A 16 14.69 4.99 2.39
CA ARG A 16 15.04 4.86 0.96
C ARG A 16 14.99 3.42 0.45
N VAL A 17 14.73 2.45 1.31
CA VAL A 17 14.68 1.03 0.93
C VAL A 17 13.24 0.62 0.64
N GLY A 18 13.01 0.09 -0.56
CA GLY A 18 11.72 -0.42 -0.97
C GLY A 18 11.52 -0.32 -2.48
N LYS A 19 10.31 -0.66 -2.93
CA LYS A 19 9.91 -0.45 -4.32
C LYS A 19 9.43 0.99 -4.50
N THR A 20 9.96 1.69 -5.49
CA THR A 20 9.54 3.04 -5.87
C THR A 20 8.00 3.11 -5.99
N PHE A 21 7.40 4.18 -5.47
CA PHE A 21 5.95 4.43 -5.38
C PHE A 21 5.17 3.66 -4.30
N TYR A 22 5.77 2.68 -3.64
CA TYR A 22 5.08 1.87 -2.62
C TYR A 22 5.44 2.25 -1.19
N TYR A 23 6.21 3.33 -1.00
CA TYR A 23 6.60 3.79 0.32
C TYR A 23 5.38 4.04 1.22
N CYS A 24 5.57 3.70 2.49
CA CYS A 24 4.58 3.93 3.55
C CYS A 24 4.79 5.29 4.21
N PRO A 25 3.77 5.82 4.91
CA PRO A 25 3.88 7.08 5.66
C PRO A 25 5.12 7.14 6.55
N GLU A 26 5.48 6.03 7.18
CA GLU A 26 6.67 5.88 8.03
C GLU A 26 8.00 6.18 7.30
N GLN A 27 8.00 6.22 5.96
CA GLN A 27 9.16 6.54 5.13
C GLN A 27 9.14 7.98 4.58
N PHE A 28 7.98 8.45 4.10
CA PHE A 28 7.91 9.67 3.28
C PHE A 28 7.27 10.88 3.97
N THR A 29 6.66 10.75 5.15
CA THR A 29 5.94 11.88 5.76
C THR A 29 6.87 12.96 6.29
N GLN A 30 6.31 14.16 6.44
CA GLN A 30 6.93 15.32 7.08
C GLN A 30 7.21 15.11 8.57
N ASP A 31 6.67 14.06 9.22
CA ASP A 31 6.92 13.78 10.65
C ASP A 31 8.41 13.60 10.94
N TRP A 32 9.18 13.18 9.94
CA TRP A 32 10.63 13.12 10.03
C TRP A 32 11.31 14.49 10.19
N ASP A 33 10.70 15.56 9.70
CA ASP A 33 11.22 16.92 9.78
C ASP A 33 10.89 17.58 11.14
N LEU A 34 10.00 16.94 11.92
CA LEU A 34 9.58 17.40 13.26
C LEU A 34 10.43 16.81 14.39
N LEU A 35 11.34 15.90 14.07
CA LEU A 35 12.22 15.26 15.03
C LEU A 35 13.10 16.32 15.74
N PRO A 36 13.09 16.37 17.10
CA PRO A 36 13.81 17.39 17.84
C PRO A 36 15.32 17.21 17.70
N GLY A 37 15.96 18.28 17.21
CA GLY A 37 17.35 18.27 16.76
C GLY A 37 17.42 17.70 15.36
N ASN A 38 18.06 18.40 14.42
CA ASN A 38 18.46 17.87 13.10
C ASN A 38 19.51 16.75 13.25
N GLU A 39 19.30 15.84 14.20
CA GLU A 39 19.99 14.59 14.38
C GLU A 39 18.99 13.52 13.93
N PRO A 40 19.00 13.11 12.65
CA PRO A 40 18.37 11.88 12.15
C PRO A 40 18.79 10.60 12.91
N ASP A 41 19.57 10.76 13.97
CA ASP A 41 20.40 9.82 14.70
C ASP A 41 20.08 9.76 16.21
N GLY A 42 19.06 10.49 16.68
CA GLY A 42 18.65 10.49 18.09
C GLY A 42 17.78 9.28 18.47
N ASP A 43 17.86 8.86 19.75
CA ASP A 43 17.01 7.80 20.33
C ASP A 43 15.50 8.09 20.17
N ASN A 44 15.14 9.35 19.90
CA ASN A 44 13.78 9.85 19.74
C ASN A 44 12.99 9.18 18.60
N VAL A 45 13.67 8.65 17.55
CA VAL A 45 12.99 7.98 16.43
C VAL A 45 12.23 6.73 16.89
N CYS A 46 12.71 6.06 17.95
CA CYS A 46 12.05 4.85 18.47
C CYS A 46 10.70 5.17 19.15
N ASP A 47 10.50 6.41 19.58
CA ASP A 47 9.29 6.87 20.26
C ASP A 47 8.32 7.61 19.31
N GLU A 48 8.72 7.86 18.06
CA GLU A 48 7.86 8.50 17.07
C GLU A 48 6.71 7.58 16.63
N PRO A 49 5.46 8.07 16.64
CA PRO A 49 4.31 7.26 16.25
C PRO A 49 4.31 6.89 14.77
N ILE A 50 4.98 7.66 13.91
CA ILE A 50 4.88 7.52 12.45
C ILE A 50 6.26 7.42 11.80
N ALA A 51 7.07 8.47 11.89
CA ALA A 51 8.40 8.49 11.29
C ALA A 51 9.26 7.33 11.82
N GLY A 52 9.72 6.45 10.94
CA GLY A 52 10.59 5.34 11.32
C GLY A 52 9.91 4.21 12.10
N ASN A 53 8.59 4.27 12.32
CA ASN A 53 7.81 3.25 13.04
C ASN A 53 7.55 2.00 12.17
N TYR A 54 8.65 1.35 11.77
CA TYR A 54 8.60 0.15 10.94
C TYR A 54 8.15 -1.07 11.75
N GLY A 55 7.12 -1.74 11.27
CA GLY A 55 6.62 -2.94 11.94
C GLY A 55 5.57 -3.71 11.15
N PRO A 56 4.80 -4.58 11.82
CA PRO A 56 3.71 -5.31 11.17
C PRO A 56 2.69 -4.41 10.46
N ALA A 57 2.48 -3.19 10.97
CA ALA A 57 1.59 -2.19 10.36
C ALA A 57 2.11 -1.69 8.99
N THR A 58 3.43 -1.66 8.79
CA THR A 58 4.05 -1.36 7.48
C THR A 58 3.76 -2.47 6.47
N ASN A 59 3.74 -3.74 6.88
CA ASN A 59 3.30 -4.83 6.01
C ASN A 59 1.82 -4.71 5.64
N VAL A 60 0.98 -4.28 6.58
CA VAL A 60 -0.45 -4.02 6.33
C VAL A 60 -0.64 -2.90 5.31
N TRP A 61 0.18 -1.85 5.36
CA TRP A 61 0.20 -0.81 4.32
C TRP A 61 0.45 -1.41 2.93
N HIS A 62 1.50 -2.22 2.77
CA HIS A 62 1.83 -2.83 1.47
C HIS A 62 0.76 -3.82 0.98
N ILE A 63 0.08 -4.55 1.88
CA ILE A 63 -1.11 -5.33 1.55
C ILE A 63 -2.22 -4.39 1.02
N GLY A 64 -2.46 -3.28 1.71
CA GLY A 64 -3.41 -2.25 1.28
C GLY A 64 -3.09 -1.69 -0.09
N MET A 65 -1.82 -1.35 -0.35
CA MET A 65 -1.38 -0.80 -1.62
C MET A 65 -1.48 -1.81 -2.76
N THR A 66 -1.18 -3.09 -2.50
CA THR A 66 -1.39 -4.17 -3.46
C THR A 66 -2.88 -4.31 -3.82
N MET A 67 -3.76 -4.29 -2.82
CA MET A 67 -5.20 -4.35 -3.08
C MET A 67 -5.72 -3.10 -3.79
N TYR A 68 -5.17 -1.92 -3.48
CA TYR A 68 -5.47 -0.68 -4.17
C TYR A 68 -5.16 -0.81 -5.65
N THR A 69 -3.94 -1.22 -6.02
CA THR A 69 -3.55 -1.32 -7.44
C THR A 69 -4.34 -2.39 -8.18
N LEU A 70 -4.74 -3.49 -7.52
CA LEU A 70 -5.64 -4.49 -8.10
C LEU A 70 -7.05 -3.92 -8.38
N ILE A 71 -7.60 -3.14 -7.47
CA ILE A 71 -8.93 -2.53 -7.62
C ILE A 71 -8.90 -1.43 -8.69
N THR A 72 -7.89 -0.56 -8.66
CA THR A 72 -7.82 0.60 -9.55
C THR A 72 -7.27 0.26 -10.93
N ARG A 73 -6.46 -0.80 -11.02
CA ARG A 73 -5.61 -1.12 -12.17
C ARG A 73 -4.64 -0.01 -12.54
N CYS A 74 -4.33 0.86 -11.57
CA CYS A 74 -3.39 1.96 -11.71
C CYS A 74 -2.23 1.79 -10.74
N LEU A 75 -1.09 2.41 -11.06
CA LEU A 75 0.00 2.59 -10.10
C LEU A 75 -0.44 3.48 -8.92
N PRO A 76 0.27 3.42 -7.77
CA PRO A 76 0.03 4.35 -6.67
C PRO A 76 0.10 5.82 -7.12
N PRO A 77 -0.76 6.70 -6.58
CA PRO A 77 -0.78 8.11 -6.95
C PRO A 77 0.50 8.83 -6.53
N ARG A 78 0.90 9.84 -7.32
CA ARG A 78 2.08 10.69 -7.08
C ARG A 78 1.71 12.18 -7.10
N PRO A 79 2.01 12.94 -6.02
CA PRO A 79 2.34 12.44 -4.69
C PRO A 79 1.12 11.74 -4.04
N PRO A 80 1.33 10.83 -3.06
CA PRO A 80 0.22 10.27 -2.29
C PRO A 80 -0.61 11.39 -1.66
N GLN A 81 -1.92 11.39 -1.87
CA GLN A 81 -2.82 12.42 -1.33
C GLN A 81 -3.50 11.91 -0.05
N PRO A 82 -3.18 12.47 1.13
CA PRO A 82 -3.85 12.10 2.37
C PRO A 82 -5.22 12.78 2.45
N GLU A 83 -6.24 12.03 2.86
CA GLU A 83 -7.59 12.56 2.99
C GLU A 83 -8.34 11.91 4.16
N ASP A 84 -9.21 12.68 4.80
CA ASP A 84 -9.98 12.22 5.96
C ASP A 84 -11.21 11.43 5.55
N ILE A 85 -11.42 10.30 6.23
CA ILE A 85 -12.63 9.49 6.12
C ILE A 85 -13.20 9.18 7.50
N VAL A 86 -14.51 8.96 7.56
CA VAL A 86 -15.18 8.49 8.78
C VAL A 86 -15.30 6.97 8.75
N VAL A 87 -14.69 6.29 9.72
CA VAL A 87 -14.77 4.85 9.93
C VAL A 87 -15.23 4.60 11.37
N ASN A 88 -16.37 3.95 11.55
CA ASN A 88 -16.94 3.64 12.88
C ASN A 88 -17.02 4.88 13.80
N HIS A 89 -17.52 6.00 13.28
CA HIS A 89 -17.65 7.28 13.99
C HIS A 89 -16.32 7.96 14.39
N ARG A 90 -15.18 7.46 13.91
CA ARG A 90 -13.87 8.08 14.08
C ARG A 90 -13.36 8.60 12.74
N VAL A 91 -12.75 9.79 12.75
CA VAL A 91 -12.03 10.33 11.59
C VAL A 91 -10.65 9.68 11.53
N ILE A 92 -10.28 9.15 10.37
CA ILE A 92 -8.93 8.66 10.07
C ILE A 92 -8.44 9.30 8.78
N THR A 93 -7.17 9.67 8.74
CA THR A 93 -6.51 10.13 7.51
C THR A 93 -6.02 8.91 6.73
N THR A 94 -6.33 8.83 5.43
CA THR A 94 -6.01 7.69 4.57
C THR A 94 -5.57 8.15 3.19
N PHE A 95 -4.81 7.31 2.50
CA PHE A 95 -4.43 7.50 1.10
C PHE A 95 -5.35 6.72 0.13
N GLY A 96 -6.42 6.12 0.64
CA GLY A 96 -7.32 5.26 -0.13
C GLY A 96 -8.60 5.91 -0.65
N ARG A 97 -8.79 7.25 -0.54
CA ARG A 97 -10.04 7.91 -0.96
C ARG A 97 -10.43 7.65 -2.42
N PRO A 98 -9.51 7.59 -3.40
CA PRO A 98 -9.87 7.27 -4.79
C PRO A 98 -10.68 5.98 -4.94
N LEU A 99 -10.57 5.03 -3.99
CA LEU A 99 -11.40 3.82 -3.98
C LEU A 99 -12.91 4.12 -3.94
N ASN A 100 -13.34 5.33 -3.53
CA ASN A 100 -14.74 5.74 -3.54
C ASN A 100 -15.41 5.60 -4.91
N GLN A 101 -14.68 5.83 -6.01
CA GLN A 101 -15.22 5.79 -7.37
C GLN A 101 -15.42 4.36 -7.92
N PHE A 102 -14.87 3.33 -7.25
CA PHE A 102 -14.92 1.94 -7.71
C PHE A 102 -16.15 1.22 -7.13
N HIS A 103 -17.34 1.61 -7.59
CA HIS A 103 -18.62 1.11 -7.08
C HIS A 103 -18.88 -0.36 -7.38
N ASN A 104 -18.21 -0.92 -8.40
CA ASN A 104 -18.20 -2.34 -8.72
C ASN A 104 -17.44 -3.20 -7.68
N THR A 105 -16.67 -2.56 -6.78
CA THR A 105 -16.00 -3.25 -5.67
C THR A 105 -16.83 -3.09 -4.39
N GLU A 106 -17.01 -4.20 -3.68
CA GLU A 106 -17.75 -4.25 -2.42
C GLU A 106 -17.32 -3.13 -1.47
N ARG A 107 -18.31 -2.41 -0.91
CA ARG A 107 -18.06 -1.28 0.00
C ARG A 107 -17.19 -1.70 1.19
N SER A 108 -17.43 -2.88 1.77
CA SER A 108 -16.68 -3.36 2.94
C SER A 108 -15.20 -3.58 2.62
N LEU A 109 -14.89 -4.14 1.44
CA LEU A 109 -13.53 -4.34 0.95
C LEU A 109 -12.84 -3.00 0.74
N ARG A 110 -13.50 -2.04 0.07
CA ARG A 110 -12.94 -0.71 -0.13
C ARG A 110 -12.64 0.01 1.18
N THR A 111 -13.56 -0.07 2.16
CA THR A 111 -13.33 0.48 3.49
C THR A 111 -12.16 -0.21 4.20
N LEU A 112 -12.03 -1.53 4.07
CA LEU A 112 -10.91 -2.27 4.65
C LEU A 112 -9.57 -1.85 4.05
N VAL A 113 -9.48 -1.71 2.72
CA VAL A 113 -8.27 -1.27 2.03
C VAL A 113 -7.89 0.15 2.45
N LYS A 114 -8.85 1.08 2.56
CA LYS A 114 -8.58 2.43 3.09
C LYS A 114 -7.99 2.42 4.48
N ARG A 115 -8.47 1.54 5.37
CA ARG A 115 -7.89 1.37 6.70
C ARG A 115 -6.48 0.80 6.66
N CYS A 116 -6.18 -0.11 5.74
CA CYS A 116 -4.80 -0.58 5.53
C CYS A 116 -3.88 0.57 5.08
N LEU A 117 -4.42 1.53 4.33
CA LEU A 117 -3.76 2.73 3.84
C LEU A 117 -3.92 3.94 4.79
N ALA A 118 -4.12 3.71 6.09
CA ALA A 118 -4.18 4.80 7.06
C ALA A 118 -2.80 5.44 7.24
N TYR A 119 -2.80 6.76 7.42
CA TYR A 119 -1.61 7.57 7.71
C TYR A 119 -0.92 7.06 8.97
N ASP A 120 -1.64 7.07 10.09
CA ASP A 120 -1.19 6.53 11.37
C ASP A 120 -1.15 4.98 11.32
N PRO A 121 0.01 4.35 11.59
CA PRO A 121 0.13 2.89 11.70
C PRO A 121 -0.85 2.25 12.70
N ALA A 122 -1.22 2.95 13.77
CA ALA A 122 -2.16 2.48 14.80
C ALA A 122 -3.60 2.33 14.29
N ASP A 123 -3.97 3.03 13.21
CA ASP A 123 -5.30 2.96 12.59
C ASP A 123 -5.47 1.78 11.64
N ARG A 124 -4.34 1.17 11.26
CA ARG A 124 -4.32 0.02 10.38
C ARG A 124 -4.82 -1.23 11.13
N PRO A 125 -5.63 -2.08 10.47
CA PRO A 125 -6.06 -3.31 11.09
C PRO A 125 -4.85 -4.25 11.29
N SER A 126 -4.83 -5.00 12.40
CA SER A 126 -3.81 -6.03 12.57
C SER A 126 -3.99 -7.16 11.55
N LEU A 127 -2.90 -7.88 11.23
CA LEU A 127 -2.95 -9.09 10.40
C LEU A 127 -3.95 -10.12 10.94
N ARG A 128 -4.05 -10.27 12.27
CA ARG A 128 -5.06 -11.13 12.92
C ARG A 128 -6.47 -10.68 12.58
N ARG A 129 -6.72 -9.37 12.55
CA ARG A 129 -8.04 -8.82 12.18
C ARG A 129 -8.35 -9.02 10.71
N LEU A 130 -7.37 -8.79 9.82
CA LEU A 130 -7.54 -9.07 8.39
C LEU A 130 -7.89 -10.55 8.15
N LEU A 131 -7.16 -11.46 8.78
CA LEU A 131 -7.40 -12.89 8.66
C LEU A 131 -8.77 -13.31 9.18
N HIS A 132 -9.24 -12.70 10.28
CA HIS A 132 -10.58 -12.94 10.80
C HIS A 132 -11.68 -12.49 9.81
N ILE A 133 -11.47 -11.39 9.09
CA ILE A 133 -12.42 -10.88 8.08
C ILE A 133 -12.42 -11.76 6.81
N VAL A 134 -11.24 -12.18 6.35
CA VAL A 134 -11.09 -12.89 5.06
C VAL A 134 -11.40 -14.38 5.18
N ARG A 135 -11.09 -15.03 6.31
CA ARG A 135 -11.27 -16.49 6.47
C ARG A 135 -12.68 -17.00 6.15
N PRO A 136 -13.77 -16.38 6.65
CA PRO A 136 -15.12 -16.84 6.31
C PRO A 136 -15.40 -16.76 4.81
N LYS A 137 -14.94 -15.69 4.14
CA LYS A 137 -15.12 -15.50 2.69
C LYS A 137 -14.39 -16.53 1.84
N VAL A 138 -13.26 -17.03 2.33
CA VAL A 138 -12.47 -18.08 1.62
C VAL A 138 -12.99 -19.49 1.93
N ARG A 139 -13.45 -19.73 3.16
CA ARG A 139 -13.90 -21.06 3.60
C ARG A 139 -15.27 -21.44 3.05
N ASN A 140 -16.17 -20.48 2.97
CA ASN A 140 -17.48 -20.73 2.41
C ASN A 140 -17.36 -20.81 0.89
N ASP A 141 -18.05 -21.76 0.27
CA ASP A 141 -18.06 -21.85 -1.19
C ASP A 141 -18.65 -20.59 -1.82
N LYS A 142 -19.64 -19.99 -1.14
CA LYS A 142 -20.27 -18.70 -1.45
C LYS A 142 -20.30 -17.83 -0.21
N ASP A 143 -20.26 -16.51 -0.37
CA ASP A 143 -20.50 -15.59 0.75
C ASP A 143 -21.95 -15.75 1.23
N PRO A 144 -22.19 -16.17 2.48
CA PRO A 144 -23.55 -16.35 2.99
C PRO A 144 -24.34 -15.04 3.06
N ASN A 145 -23.68 -13.88 2.99
CA ASN A 145 -24.30 -12.57 3.02
C ASN A 145 -24.50 -11.96 1.61
N ASP A 146 -23.98 -12.60 0.56
CA ASP A 146 -24.15 -12.16 -0.82
C ASP A 146 -24.64 -13.32 -1.70
N PRO A 147 -25.95 -13.38 -2.03
CA PRO A 147 -26.50 -14.44 -2.87
C PRO A 147 -25.92 -14.45 -4.29
N ASN A 148 -25.30 -13.36 -4.74
CA ASN A 148 -24.65 -13.24 -6.04
C ASN A 148 -23.15 -13.59 -6.01
N SER A 149 -22.62 -13.97 -4.85
CA SER A 149 -21.21 -14.36 -4.73
C SER A 149 -20.87 -15.55 -5.62
N GLU A 150 -19.72 -15.45 -6.29
CA GLU A 150 -19.17 -16.52 -7.12
C GLU A 150 -18.73 -17.70 -6.25
N SER A 151 -18.84 -18.91 -6.77
CA SER A 151 -18.32 -20.08 -6.05
C SER A 151 -16.79 -20.12 -6.08
N ASN A 152 -16.19 -20.80 -5.11
CA ASN A 152 -14.74 -21.02 -5.11
C ASN A 152 -14.25 -21.74 -6.38
N GLU A 153 -15.09 -22.58 -6.99
CA GLU A 153 -14.79 -23.24 -8.25
C GLU A 153 -14.67 -22.25 -9.40
N VAL A 154 -15.62 -21.31 -9.53
CA VAL A 154 -15.61 -20.26 -10.55
C VAL A 154 -14.37 -19.39 -10.40
N VAL A 155 -14.05 -18.96 -9.18
CA VAL A 155 -12.85 -18.16 -8.90
C VAL A 155 -11.57 -18.92 -9.28
N ARG A 156 -11.46 -20.21 -8.95
CA ARG A 156 -10.29 -21.04 -9.33
C ARG A 156 -10.17 -21.21 -10.85
N ALA A 157 -11.29 -21.40 -11.54
CA ALA A 157 -11.31 -21.50 -13.00
C ALA A 157 -10.84 -20.20 -13.64
N TRP A 158 -11.33 -19.06 -13.15
CA TRP A 158 -10.90 -17.74 -13.60
C TRP A 158 -9.40 -17.52 -13.35
N VAL A 159 -8.89 -17.81 -12.15
CA VAL A 159 -7.45 -17.69 -11.82
C VAL A 159 -6.60 -18.54 -12.76
N ARG A 160 -7.00 -19.79 -13.01
CA ARG A 160 -6.29 -20.68 -13.95
C ARG A 160 -6.24 -20.08 -15.34
N HIS A 161 -7.35 -19.54 -15.82
CA HIS A 161 -7.43 -18.95 -17.14
C HIS A 161 -6.62 -17.64 -17.25
N ALA A 162 -6.86 -16.69 -16.35
CA ALA A 162 -6.35 -15.33 -16.43
C ALA A 162 -4.88 -15.18 -16.00
N ILE A 163 -4.38 -16.05 -15.12
CA ILE A 163 -3.01 -15.95 -14.59
C ILE A 163 -2.12 -17.05 -15.17
N PHE A 164 -2.52 -18.32 -15.04
CA PHE A 164 -1.65 -19.45 -15.39
C PHE A 164 -1.68 -19.80 -16.89
N ASN A 165 -2.81 -19.55 -17.56
CA ASN A 165 -2.99 -19.79 -18.98
C ASN A 165 -3.08 -18.49 -19.80
N ALA A 166 -2.60 -17.38 -19.24
CA ALA A 166 -2.57 -16.11 -19.95
C ALA A 166 -1.76 -16.27 -21.25
N PRO A 167 -2.25 -15.77 -22.39
CA PRO A 167 -1.47 -15.80 -23.62
C PRO A 167 -0.18 -15.02 -23.42
N ILE A 168 0.93 -15.53 -23.98
CA ILE A 168 2.18 -14.79 -24.05
C ILE A 168 1.86 -13.49 -24.82
N PRO A 169 2.20 -12.31 -24.28
CA PRO A 169 2.04 -11.06 -25.01
C PRO A 169 2.70 -11.21 -26.36
N GLN A 170 1.94 -11.09 -27.44
CA GLN A 170 2.55 -11.04 -28.77
C GLN A 170 3.40 -9.78 -28.80
N GLU A 171 4.65 -9.91 -29.22
CA GLU A 171 5.53 -8.76 -29.40
C GLU A 171 4.80 -7.74 -30.26
N HIS A 172 4.44 -6.61 -29.66
CA HIS A 172 3.97 -5.47 -30.42
C HIS A 172 5.16 -5.02 -31.24
N ASN A 173 5.15 -5.29 -32.55
CA ASN A 173 6.06 -4.62 -33.47
C ASN A 173 5.79 -3.13 -33.26
N PRO A 174 6.76 -2.35 -32.74
CA PRO A 174 6.50 -0.96 -32.43
C PRO A 174 6.04 -0.28 -33.70
N ASP A 175 4.83 0.28 -33.66
CA ASP A 175 4.41 1.21 -34.69
C ASP A 175 5.41 2.37 -34.64
N PRO A 176 6.16 2.67 -35.72
CA PRO A 176 7.15 3.74 -35.72
C PRO A 176 6.56 5.12 -35.35
N ASP A 177 5.22 5.23 -35.37
CA ASP A 177 4.47 6.44 -35.05
C ASP A 177 3.73 6.40 -33.69
N ASP A 178 3.87 5.33 -32.88
CA ASP A 178 3.32 5.30 -31.51
C ASP A 178 4.30 5.99 -30.53
N PRO A 179 3.96 7.16 -29.96
CA PRO A 179 4.75 7.77 -28.90
C PRO A 179 4.55 6.94 -27.64
N GLY A 180 5.25 5.81 -27.57
CA GLY A 180 5.02 4.74 -26.62
C GLY A 180 4.72 5.26 -25.22
N LEU A 181 3.75 4.63 -24.55
CA LEU A 181 3.52 4.78 -23.12
C LEU A 181 4.88 4.66 -22.43
N GLY A 182 5.45 5.82 -22.06
CA GLY A 182 6.78 5.92 -21.47
C GLY A 182 6.83 5.00 -20.28
N ILE A 183 7.45 3.83 -20.48
CA ILE A 183 8.08 3.11 -19.39
C ILE A 183 9.07 4.16 -18.88
N LEU A 184 8.74 4.75 -17.74
CA LEU A 184 9.71 5.54 -16.99
C LEU A 184 10.81 4.52 -16.70
N ASP A 185 11.85 4.56 -17.51
CA ASP A 185 13.12 3.95 -17.17
C ASP A 185 13.43 4.50 -15.78
N ASP A 186 13.35 3.63 -14.78
CA ASP A 186 13.88 3.90 -13.44
C ASP A 186 15.39 4.06 -13.65
N ASP A 187 15.85 5.24 -14.08
CA ASP A 187 17.26 5.59 -14.05
C ASP A 187 17.65 5.70 -12.57
N PRO A 188 18.49 4.79 -12.05
CA PRO A 188 18.93 4.84 -10.66
C PRO A 188 19.78 6.09 -10.35
N ASN A 189 20.10 6.93 -11.35
CA ASN A 189 20.84 8.18 -11.21
C ASN A 189 20.00 9.44 -11.43
N ASP A 190 18.67 9.35 -11.51
CA ASP A 190 17.80 10.53 -11.52
C ASP A 190 17.80 11.17 -10.12
N LEU A 191 18.89 11.90 -9.85
CA LEU A 191 19.21 12.59 -8.60
C LEU A 191 18.50 13.95 -8.47
N ASP A 192 17.57 14.25 -9.37
CA ASP A 192 16.93 15.57 -9.42
C ASP A 192 15.75 15.73 -8.44
N TYR A 193 15.61 14.82 -7.47
CA TYR A 193 14.76 15.06 -6.30
C TYR A 193 15.61 15.36 -5.05
N VAL A 194 16.03 16.63 -4.94
CA VAL A 194 16.45 17.24 -3.67
C VAL A 194 15.20 17.91 -3.07
N PRO A 195 14.92 17.72 -1.77
CA PRO A 195 13.67 18.12 -1.10
C PRO A 195 13.36 19.63 -1.16
#